data_AF-A0AAU7ZV25-F1
#
_entry.id   AF-A0AAU7ZV25-F1
#
_cell.length_a   1.000
_cell.length_b   1.000
_cell.length_c   1.000
_cell.angle_alpha   90.00
_cell.angle_beta   90.00
_cell.angle_gamma   90.00
#
_symmetry.space_group_name_H-M   'P 1'
#
loop_
_entity.id
_entity.type
_entity.pdbx_description
1 polymer ?
#
loop_
_entity_poly.entity_id
_entity_poly.type
_entity_poly.pdbx_seq_one_letter_code
_entity_poly.pdbx_strand_id
1 'polypeptide(L)'
;MQCPVCHNEVSQSAFCSSCGAPLAAAGDASAGSSVPPPPSYTNVPPAYSTVPPAYTAAPPAAISSGLSENAAAAIAYLTIIPAIIFLVLEPFNKMPLVKFHSWQSIGLFVAAAVLQVIITIGEMMMHFIPGIILLFSLIHLVIGLGLFLVWLFIILKASKGEWYKLPVIGDFAEKQARAA
;
A
#
# COMPACT_ATOMS: atom_id res chain seq x y z
N MET A 1 -3.88 -10.20 -35.80
CA MET A 1 -4.99 -9.49 -36.50
C MET A 1 -5.49 -8.43 -35.56
N GLN A 2 -5.93 -7.25 -36.03
CA GLN A 2 -6.44 -6.22 -35.13
C GLN A 2 -7.92 -6.45 -34.82
N CYS A 3 -8.32 -6.25 -33.58
CA CYS A 3 -9.75 -6.19 -33.25
C CYS A 3 -10.39 -4.95 -33.91
N PRO A 4 -11.50 -5.08 -34.66
CA PRO A 4 -12.13 -3.95 -35.36
C PRO A 4 -12.81 -2.94 -34.41
N VAL A 5 -12.99 -3.31 -33.14
CA VAL A 5 -13.66 -2.47 -32.14
C VAL A 5 -12.66 -1.66 -31.32
N CYS A 6 -11.56 -2.27 -30.88
CA CYS A 6 -10.61 -1.63 -29.96
C CYS A 6 -9.18 -1.49 -30.51
N HIS A 7 -8.92 -1.97 -31.73
CA HIS A 7 -7.63 -1.86 -32.43
C HIS A 7 -6.41 -2.46 -31.70
N ASN A 8 -6.62 -3.26 -30.66
CA ASN A 8 -5.55 -4.07 -30.07
C ASN A 8 -5.22 -5.28 -30.95
N GLU A 9 -3.94 -5.66 -30.94
CA GLU A 9 -3.46 -6.92 -31.50
C GLU A 9 -4.15 -8.11 -30.82
N VAL A 10 -4.73 -9.03 -31.59
CA VAL A 10 -5.34 -10.26 -31.09
C VAL A 10 -4.75 -11.49 -31.76
N SER A 11 -4.56 -12.55 -30.96
CA SER A 11 -4.22 -13.90 -31.39
C SER A 11 -5.48 -14.66 -31.82
N GLN A 12 -5.32 -15.78 -32.54
CA GLN A 12 -6.43 -16.62 -33.03
C GLN A 12 -7.33 -17.10 -31.86
N SER A 13 -8.41 -16.36 -31.63
CA SER A 13 -9.36 -16.55 -30.55
C SER A 13 -10.74 -16.15 -31.07
N ALA A 14 -11.80 -16.76 -30.53
CA ALA A 14 -13.17 -16.45 -30.94
C ALA A 14 -13.63 -15.05 -30.49
N PHE A 15 -13.00 -14.50 -29.43
CA PHE A 15 -13.35 -13.22 -28.82
C PHE A 15 -12.09 -12.43 -28.44
N CYS A 16 -12.15 -11.10 -28.54
CA CYS A 16 -11.07 -10.22 -28.11
C CYS A 16 -10.95 -10.22 -26.59
N SER A 17 -9.74 -10.49 -26.08
CA SER A 17 -9.44 -10.49 -24.64
C SER A 17 -9.47 -9.09 -23.99
N SER A 18 -9.36 -8.02 -24.77
CA SER A 18 -9.36 -6.64 -24.24
C SER A 18 -10.76 -6.03 -24.14
N CYS A 19 -11.69 -6.38 -25.02
CA CYS A 19 -13.03 -5.75 -25.06
C CYS A 19 -14.20 -6.73 -25.21
N GLY A 20 -13.95 -8.03 -25.42
CA GLY A 20 -14.98 -9.05 -25.55
C GLY A 20 -15.66 -9.15 -26.91
N ALA A 21 -15.27 -8.34 -27.90
CA ALA A 21 -15.86 -8.38 -29.23
C ALA A 21 -15.60 -9.72 -29.95
N PRO A 22 -16.59 -10.34 -30.63
CA PRO A 22 -16.36 -11.56 -31.41
C PRO A 22 -15.44 -11.28 -32.59
N LEU A 23 -14.44 -12.14 -32.80
CA LEU A 23 -13.42 -12.00 -33.86
C LEU A 23 -13.75 -12.85 -35.11
N ALA A 24 -14.89 -13.54 -35.09
CA ALA A 24 -15.39 -14.33 -36.20
C ALA A 24 -16.75 -13.78 -36.68
N ALA A 25 -16.71 -12.86 -37.65
CA ALA A 25 -17.84 -12.54 -38.53
C ALA A 25 -17.41 -11.62 -39.67
N ALA A 26 -16.75 -12.17 -40.69
CA ALA A 26 -16.70 -11.61 -42.05
C ALA A 26 -16.13 -12.69 -42.98
N GLY A 27 -16.97 -13.65 -43.35
CA GLY A 27 -16.69 -14.64 -44.39
C GLY A 27 -17.91 -14.70 -45.28
N ASP A 28 -17.78 -14.10 -46.45
CA ASP A 28 -18.85 -13.83 -47.40
C ASP A 28 -19.58 -15.09 -47.86
N ALA A 29 -20.89 -14.94 -48.02
CA ALA A 29 -21.73 -15.92 -48.68
C ALA A 29 -21.38 -15.98 -50.18
N SER A 30 -20.55 -16.93 -50.60
CA SER A 30 -20.59 -17.49 -51.96
C SER A 30 -19.83 -18.81 -52.06
N ALA A 31 -20.35 -19.68 -52.94
CA ALA A 31 -19.85 -20.99 -53.37
C ALA A 31 -20.11 -22.18 -52.44
N GLY A 32 -21.07 -23.01 -52.88
CA GLY A 32 -21.44 -24.25 -52.22
C GLY A 32 -20.38 -25.33 -52.28
N SER A 33 -20.33 -26.14 -51.22
CA SER A 33 -20.02 -27.57 -51.24
C SER A 33 -20.46 -28.16 -49.90
N SER A 34 -21.16 -29.29 -49.98
CA SER A 34 -21.90 -30.02 -48.95
C SER A 34 -21.32 -29.96 -47.52
N VAL A 35 -22.04 -29.28 -46.62
CA VAL A 35 -21.92 -29.47 -45.18
C VAL A 35 -22.79 -30.67 -44.79
N PRO A 36 -22.26 -31.72 -44.13
CA PRO A 36 -23.08 -32.80 -43.60
C PRO A 36 -24.04 -32.25 -42.52
N PRO A 37 -25.26 -32.80 -42.39
CA PRO A 37 -26.21 -32.32 -41.38
C PRO A 37 -25.59 -32.44 -39.98
N PRO A 38 -25.80 -31.44 -39.10
CA PRO A 38 -25.30 -31.52 -37.74
C PRO A 38 -25.89 -32.74 -37.02
N PRO A 39 -25.14 -33.38 -36.09
CA PRO A 39 -25.68 -34.44 -35.26
C PRO A 39 -26.91 -33.91 -34.49
N SER A 40 -27.96 -34.72 -34.40
CA SER A 40 -29.16 -34.38 -33.64
C SER A 40 -28.82 -34.27 -32.15
N TYR A 41 -28.67 -33.04 -31.66
CA TYR A 41 -28.57 -32.76 -30.23
C TYR A 41 -30.00 -32.70 -29.66
N THR A 42 -30.46 -33.81 -29.08
CA THR A 42 -31.74 -33.88 -28.33
C THR A 42 -31.72 -33.13 -27.00
N ASN A 43 -30.61 -32.49 -26.66
CA ASN A 43 -30.49 -31.70 -25.45
C ASN A 43 -30.74 -30.23 -25.80
N VAL A 44 -31.98 -29.79 -25.63
CA VAL A 44 -32.30 -28.36 -25.58
C VAL A 44 -31.55 -27.78 -24.38
N PRO A 45 -30.56 -26.89 -24.55
CA PRO A 45 -29.93 -26.23 -23.41
C PRO A 45 -31.00 -25.45 -22.64
N PRO A 46 -30.93 -25.41 -21.29
CA PRO A 46 -31.90 -24.67 -20.49
C PRO A 46 -31.96 -23.22 -20.96
N ALA A 47 -33.18 -22.68 -21.04
CA ALA A 47 -33.42 -21.30 -21.42
C ALA A 47 -32.56 -20.37 -20.55
N TYR A 48 -31.62 -19.68 -21.18
CA TYR A 48 -30.80 -18.68 -20.52
C TYR A 48 -31.72 -17.55 -20.05
N SER A 49 -31.72 -17.31 -18.73
CA SER A 49 -32.43 -16.18 -18.13
C SER A 49 -31.94 -14.88 -18.75
N THR A 50 -32.83 -14.11 -19.35
CA THR A 50 -32.55 -12.80 -19.96
C THR A 50 -32.50 -11.66 -18.95
N VAL A 51 -32.51 -11.97 -17.65
CA VAL A 51 -32.36 -10.97 -16.59
C VAL A 51 -30.86 -10.67 -16.44
N PRO A 52 -30.36 -9.49 -16.87
CA PRO A 52 -28.99 -9.12 -16.58
C PRO A 52 -28.79 -9.11 -15.06
N PRO A 53 -27.66 -9.62 -14.54
CA PRO A 53 -27.38 -9.54 -13.11
C PRO A 53 -27.48 -8.07 -12.70
N ALA A 54 -28.20 -7.81 -11.60
CA ALA A 54 -28.28 -6.47 -11.02
C ALA A 54 -26.84 -6.00 -10.81
N TYR A 55 -26.43 -4.97 -11.54
CA TYR A 55 -25.16 -4.30 -11.34
C TYR A 55 -25.25 -3.64 -9.96
N THR A 56 -24.67 -4.28 -8.95
CA THR A 56 -24.30 -3.56 -7.72
C THR A 56 -23.44 -2.39 -8.17
N ALA A 57 -23.80 -1.18 -7.74
CA ALA A 57 -23.09 0.05 -8.08
C ALA A 57 -21.57 -0.18 -8.01
N ALA A 58 -20.84 0.28 -9.03
CA ALA A 58 -19.38 0.21 -9.04
C ALA A 58 -18.85 0.76 -7.71
N PRO A 59 -17.85 0.09 -7.07
CA PRO A 59 -17.27 0.60 -5.84
C PRO A 59 -16.88 2.06 -6.02
N PRO A 60 -17.11 2.94 -5.03
CA PRO A 60 -16.74 4.35 -5.13
C PRO A 60 -15.28 4.44 -5.57
N ALA A 61 -15.04 5.22 -6.63
CA ALA A 61 -13.71 5.39 -7.19
C ALA A 61 -12.74 5.78 -6.07
N ALA A 62 -11.72 4.94 -5.85
CA ALA A 62 -10.69 5.23 -4.86
C ALA A 62 -10.04 6.56 -5.22
N ILE A 63 -10.13 7.54 -4.32
CA ILE A 63 -9.43 8.82 -4.48
C ILE A 63 -7.94 8.50 -4.42
N SER A 64 -7.28 8.49 -5.57
CA SER A 64 -5.82 8.33 -5.63
C SER A 64 -5.19 9.62 -5.12
N SER A 65 -4.64 9.58 -3.91
CA SER A 65 -4.04 10.71 -3.20
C SER A 65 -2.78 11.31 -3.86
N GLY A 66 -2.45 10.96 -5.12
CA GLY A 66 -1.22 11.33 -5.83
C GLY A 66 0.07 10.73 -5.22
N LEU A 67 0.03 10.40 -3.93
CA LEU A 67 1.07 9.80 -3.12
C LEU A 67 0.84 8.30 -2.97
N SER A 68 1.87 7.49 -3.22
CA SER A 68 1.81 6.04 -2.99
C SER A 68 1.79 5.71 -1.50
N GLU A 69 1.22 4.55 -1.16
CA GLU A 69 1.12 4.07 0.23
C GLU A 69 2.49 4.00 0.91
N ASN A 70 3.50 3.46 0.20
CA ASN A 70 4.87 3.36 0.70
C ASN A 70 5.52 4.74 0.92
N ALA A 71 5.25 5.70 0.02
CA ALA A 71 5.77 7.06 0.18
C ALA A 71 5.13 7.77 1.38
N ALA A 72 3.81 7.61 1.56
CA ALA A 72 3.11 8.12 2.75
C ALA A 72 3.66 7.50 4.03
N ALA A 73 3.88 6.18 4.04
CA ALA A 73 4.49 5.47 5.17
C ALA A 73 5.90 5.99 5.50
N ALA A 74 6.74 6.26 4.49
CA ALA A 74 8.06 6.85 4.71
C ALA A 74 7.99 8.30 5.22
N ILE A 75 7.10 9.12 4.65
CA ILE A 75 6.90 10.52 5.04
C ILE A 75 6.39 10.64 6.48
N ALA A 76 5.66 9.63 6.98
CA ALA A 76 5.17 9.58 8.36
C ALA A 76 6.31 9.72 9.39
N TYR A 77 7.55 9.36 9.04
CA TYR A 77 8.70 9.48 9.94
C TYR A 77 9.41 10.83 9.91
N LEU A 78 9.09 11.75 8.98
CA LEU A 78 9.79 13.03 8.89
C LEU A 78 9.69 13.82 10.19
N THR A 79 8.49 13.91 10.74
CA THR A 79 8.21 14.45 12.07
C THR A 79 6.95 13.81 12.62
N ILE A 80 6.55 14.19 13.83
CA ILE A 80 5.26 13.79 14.40
C ILE A 80 4.06 14.37 13.61
N ILE A 81 4.25 15.46 12.86
CA ILE A 81 3.15 16.18 12.19
C ILE A 81 2.56 15.36 11.02
N PRO A 82 3.35 14.88 10.02
CA PRO A 82 2.82 14.01 8.98
C PRO A 82 2.19 12.73 9.50
N ALA A 83 2.78 12.11 10.54
CA ALA A 83 2.21 10.92 11.17
C ALA A 83 0.78 11.17 11.66
N ILE A 84 0.56 12.27 12.39
CA ILE A 84 -0.77 12.65 12.88
C ILE A 84 -1.71 12.95 11.71
N ILE A 85 -1.26 13.71 10.70
CA ILE A 85 -2.07 14.04 9.52
C ILE A 85 -2.55 12.77 8.82
N PHE A 86 -1.66 11.80 8.59
CA PHE A 86 -2.02 10.55 7.92
C PHE A 86 -2.95 9.65 8.74
N LEU A 87 -2.96 9.78 10.07
CA LEU A 87 -3.90 9.03 10.92
C LEU A 87 -5.32 9.61 10.89
N VAL A 88 -5.50 10.87 10.52
CA VAL A 88 -6.81 11.53 10.51
C VAL A 88 -7.37 11.73 9.10
N LEU A 89 -6.51 11.88 8.09
CA LEU A 89 -6.89 12.27 6.75
C LEU A 89 -7.17 11.04 5.85
N GLU A 90 -8.31 11.07 5.16
CA GLU A 90 -8.60 10.09 4.09
C GLU A 90 -7.78 10.39 2.82
N PRO A 91 -7.35 9.36 2.06
CA PRO A 91 -7.58 7.93 2.28
C PRO A 91 -6.53 7.27 3.21
N PHE A 92 -5.53 8.01 3.67
CA PHE A 92 -4.36 7.48 4.40
C PHE A 92 -4.73 6.79 5.72
N ASN A 93 -5.71 7.32 6.45
CA ASN A 93 -6.18 6.74 7.70
C ASN A 93 -6.87 5.37 7.53
N LYS A 94 -7.18 4.95 6.30
CA LYS A 94 -7.72 3.63 5.95
C LYS A 94 -6.64 2.66 5.47
N MET A 95 -5.42 3.14 5.22
CA MET A 95 -4.29 2.34 4.72
C MET A 95 -3.52 1.73 5.90
N PRO A 96 -3.53 0.40 6.09
CA PRO A 96 -2.90 -0.22 7.26
C PRO A 96 -1.40 0.05 7.37
N LEU A 97 -0.68 0.05 6.24
CA LEU A 97 0.76 0.33 6.22
C LEU A 97 1.05 1.74 6.74
N VAL A 98 0.30 2.73 6.26
CA VAL A 98 0.46 4.13 6.67
C VAL A 98 0.12 4.28 8.15
N LYS A 99 -0.98 3.68 8.62
CA LYS A 99 -1.33 3.69 10.05
C LYS A 99 -0.21 3.12 10.91
N PHE A 100 0.36 1.98 10.52
CA PHE A 100 1.45 1.34 11.26
C PHE A 100 2.67 2.25 11.38
N HIS A 101 3.15 2.79 10.26
CA HIS A 101 4.34 3.65 10.27
C HIS A 101 4.07 5.00 10.95
N SER A 102 2.85 5.54 10.87
CA SER A 102 2.45 6.73 11.63
C SER A 102 2.44 6.49 13.14
N TRP A 103 1.84 5.40 13.62
CA TRP A 103 1.87 5.07 15.05
C TRP A 103 3.27 4.74 15.55
N GLN A 104 4.06 4.04 14.74
CA GLN A 104 5.45 3.76 15.08
C GLN A 104 6.31 5.02 15.09
N SER A 105 6.10 5.96 14.17
CA SER A 105 6.74 7.28 14.16
C SER A 105 6.42 8.05 15.43
N ILE A 106 5.14 8.18 15.80
CA ILE A 106 4.72 8.83 17.05
C ILE A 106 5.40 8.18 18.26
N GLY A 107 5.37 6.85 18.35
CA GLY A 107 6.01 6.11 19.43
C GLY A 107 7.53 6.32 19.49
N LEU A 108 8.21 6.40 18.34
CA LEU A 108 9.64 6.68 18.26
C LEU A 108 9.96 8.09 18.77
N PHE A 109 9.21 9.10 18.34
CA PHE A 109 9.40 10.48 18.82
C PHE A 109 9.16 10.61 20.33
N VAL A 110 8.12 9.95 20.86
CA VAL A 110 7.84 9.92 22.30
C VAL A 110 8.97 9.22 23.06
N ALA A 111 9.44 8.06 22.58
CA ALA A 111 10.54 7.33 23.20
C ALA A 111 11.85 8.15 23.20
N ALA A 112 12.16 8.81 22.07
CA ALA A 112 13.33 9.69 21.97
C ALA A 112 13.23 10.89 22.92
N ALA A 113 12.05 11.50 23.06
CA ALA A 113 11.83 12.60 23.99
C ALA A 113 12.01 12.15 25.45
N VAL A 114 11.46 11.00 25.84
CA VAL A 114 11.63 10.43 27.18
C VAL A 114 13.11 10.15 27.47
N LEU A 115 13.83 9.53 26.52
CA LEU A 115 15.26 9.29 26.65
C LEU A 115 16.05 10.59 26.82
N GLN A 116 15.72 11.63 26.04
CA GLN A 116 16.38 12.93 26.15
C GLN A 116 16.17 13.56 27.53
N VAL A 117 14.94 13.52 28.07
CA VAL A 117 14.64 14.03 29.41
C VAL A 117 15.47 13.31 30.48
N ILE A 118 15.59 11.98 30.40
CA ILE A 118 16.39 11.18 31.34
C ILE A 118 17.86 11.60 31.30
N ILE A 119 18.42 11.77 30.10
CA ILE A 119 19.82 12.17 29.94
C ILE A 119 20.03 13.59 30.48
N THR A 120 19.16 14.54 30.16
CA THR A 120 19.24 15.92 30.65
C THR A 120 19.17 16.01 32.18
N ILE A 121 18.31 15.22 32.83
CA ILE A 121 18.27 15.14 34.29
C ILE A 121 19.59 14.60 34.85
N GLY A 122 20.14 13.56 34.24
CA GLY A 122 21.44 12.98 34.63
C GLY A 122 22.60 13.98 34.53
N GLU A 123 22.63 14.76 33.45
CA GLU A 123 23.60 15.83 33.25
C GLU A 123 23.48 16.92 34.31
N MET A 124 22.25 17.37 34.60
CA MET A 124 21.98 18.40 35.60
C MET A 124 22.46 17.99 37.00
N MET A 125 22.29 16.71 37.36
CA MET A 125 22.73 16.19 38.67
C MET A 125 24.25 16.09 38.79
N MET A 126 24.96 15.90 37.67
CA MET A 126 26.41 15.67 37.67
C MET A 126 27.24 16.88 37.24
N HIS A 127 26.60 18.00 36.92
CA HIS A 127 27.20 19.24 36.39
C HIS A 127 28.47 19.71 37.12
N PHE A 128 28.57 19.50 38.44
CA PHE A 128 29.66 19.99 39.26
C PHE A 128 30.98 19.19 39.13
N ILE A 129 30.99 18.04 38.46
CA ILE A 129 32.20 17.20 38.30
C ILE A 129 33.03 17.69 37.10
N PRO A 130 34.29 18.12 37.29
CA PRO A 130 35.18 18.49 36.19
C PRO A 130 35.38 17.32 35.21
N GLY A 131 35.28 17.60 33.90
CA GLY A 131 35.48 16.59 32.84
C GLY A 131 34.24 15.75 32.50
N ILE A 132 33.17 15.78 33.31
CA ILE A 132 31.95 15.00 33.04
C ILE A 132 31.21 15.48 31.77
N ILE A 133 31.32 16.77 31.46
CA ILE A 133 30.68 17.39 30.30
C ILE A 133 31.16 16.73 29.01
N LEU A 134 32.47 16.44 28.88
CA LEU A 134 33.02 15.76 27.72
C LEU A 134 32.49 14.33 27.59
N LEU A 135 32.39 13.59 28.71
CA LEU A 135 31.84 12.23 28.71
C LEU A 135 30.37 12.22 28.26
N PHE A 136 29.54 13.09 28.82
CA PHE A 136 28.14 13.22 28.42
C PHE A 136 27.97 13.66 26.97
N SER A 137 28.87 14.51 26.46
CA SER A 137 28.86 14.93 25.06
C SER A 137 29.12 13.75 24.12
N LEU A 138 30.05 12.85 24.47
CA LEU A 138 30.30 11.63 23.70
C LEU A 138 29.13 10.64 23.78
N ILE A 139 28.51 10.49 24.95
CA ILE A 139 27.32 9.65 25.12
C ILE A 139 26.18 10.18 24.25
N HIS A 140 25.93 11.49 24.26
CA HIS A 140 24.94 12.15 23.41
C HIS A 140 25.21 11.90 21.93
N LEU A 141 26.46 12.00 21.50
CA LEU A 141 26.83 11.73 20.11
C LEU A 141 26.53 10.29 19.71
N VAL A 142 26.89 9.30 20.54
CA VAL A 142 26.68 7.88 20.25
C VAL A 142 25.19 7.54 20.23
N ILE A 143 24.42 8.01 21.23
CA ILE A 143 22.98 7.78 21.31
C ILE A 143 22.27 8.47 20.13
N GLY A 144 22.61 9.73 19.85
CA GLY A 144 22.05 10.50 18.75
C GLY A 144 22.32 9.84 17.40
N LEU A 145 23.55 9.37 17.17
CA LEU A 145 23.91 8.63 15.97
C LEU A 145 23.14 7.30 15.87
N GLY A 146 23.04 6.55 16.97
CA GLY A 146 22.26 5.32 17.01
C GLY A 146 20.78 5.53 16.65
N LEU A 147 20.14 6.54 17.26
CA LEU A 147 18.75 6.92 16.95
C LEU A 147 18.60 7.38 15.49
N PHE A 148 19.54 8.17 14.98
CA PHE A 148 19.54 8.62 13.60
C PHE A 148 19.65 7.45 12.60
N LEU A 149 20.51 6.47 12.88
CA LEU A 149 20.63 5.27 12.05
C LEU A 149 19.38 4.40 12.09
N VAL A 150 18.77 4.21 13.27
CA VAL A 150 17.49 3.50 13.40
C VAL A 150 16.38 4.21 12.63
N TRP A 151 16.31 5.54 12.75
CA TRP A 151 15.34 6.38 12.05
C TRP A 151 15.49 6.31 10.53
N LEU A 152 16.72 6.38 10.01
CA LEU A 152 16.97 6.21 8.58
C LEU A 152 16.61 4.80 8.11
N PHE A 153 16.99 3.78 8.90
CA PHE A 153 16.70 2.39 8.58
C PHE A 153 15.20 2.13 8.44
N ILE A 154 14.37 2.58 9.40
CA ILE A 154 12.91 2.38 9.32
C ILE A 154 12.26 3.17 8.18
N ILE A 155 12.78 4.36 7.83
CA ILE A 155 12.33 5.10 6.63
C ILE A 155 12.59 4.26 5.36
N LEU A 156 13.76 3.62 5.26
CA LEU A 156 14.11 2.77 4.12
C LEU A 156 13.26 1.50 4.05
N LYS A 157 12.86 0.94 5.21
CA LYS A 157 11.92 -0.20 5.26
C LYS A 157 10.51 0.26 4.84
N ALA A 158 10.06 1.40 5.35
CA ALA A 158 8.75 1.96 5.03
C ALA A 158 8.60 2.33 3.55
N SER A 159 9.65 2.90 2.93
CA SER A 159 9.65 3.23 1.49
C SER A 159 9.56 2.00 0.58
N LYS A 160 9.92 0.82 1.10
CA LYS A 160 9.76 -0.48 0.44
C LYS A 160 8.45 -1.19 0.79
N GLY A 161 7.61 -0.61 1.65
CA GLY A 161 6.37 -1.21 2.13
C GLY A 161 6.56 -2.30 3.19
N GLU A 162 7.71 -2.30 3.87
CA GLU A 162 8.06 -3.36 4.84
C GLU A 162 7.67 -2.99 6.27
N TRP A 163 6.98 -3.92 6.93
CA TRP A 163 6.47 -3.79 8.30
C TRP A 163 7.54 -4.10 9.35
N TYR A 164 8.63 -3.34 9.36
CA TYR A 164 9.65 -3.51 10.38
C TYR A 164 9.14 -3.06 11.75
N LYS A 165 9.12 -3.96 12.73
CA LYS A 165 8.66 -3.68 14.09
C LYS A 165 9.82 -3.30 14.97
N LEU A 166 9.82 -2.06 15.46
CA LEU A 166 10.74 -1.68 16.53
C LEU A 166 10.37 -2.40 17.83
N PRO A 167 11.35 -2.83 18.64
CA PRO A 167 11.06 -3.36 19.98
C PRO A 167 10.21 -2.37 20.79
N VAL A 168 9.27 -2.88 21.58
CA VAL A 168 8.33 -2.09 22.43
C VAL A 168 7.28 -1.29 21.64
N ILE A 169 7.67 -0.55 20.60
CA ILE A 169 6.76 0.35 19.85
C ILE A 169 6.01 -0.39 18.73
N GLY A 170 6.65 -1.38 18.10
CA GLY A 170 6.13 -2.05 16.91
C GLY A 170 4.83 -2.81 17.14
N ASP A 171 4.72 -3.53 18.26
CA ASP A 171 3.49 -4.28 18.59
C ASP A 171 2.31 -3.35 18.90
N PHE A 172 2.59 -2.21 19.56
CA PHE A 172 1.59 -1.17 19.76
C PHE A 172 1.13 -0.58 18.41
N ALA A 173 2.07 -0.23 17.53
CA ALA A 173 1.77 0.34 16.23
C ALA A 173 0.95 -0.62 15.35
N GLU A 174 1.27 -1.92 15.38
CA GLU A 174 0.50 -2.93 14.67
C GLU A 174 -0.92 -3.07 15.21
N LYS A 175 -1.09 -3.10 16.54
CA LYS A 175 -2.40 -3.16 17.16
C LYS A 175 -3.27 -1.98 16.73
N GLN A 176 -2.71 -0.77 16.71
CA GLN A 176 -3.44 0.43 16.29
C GLN A 176 -3.74 0.46 14.79
N ALA A 177 -2.83 -0.06 13.95
CA ALA A 177 -3.07 -0.18 12.52
C ALA A 177 -4.26 -1.09 12.20
N ARG A 178 -4.44 -2.16 12.99
CA ARG A 178 -5.52 -3.14 12.83
C ARG A 178 -6.83 -2.76 13.53
N ALA A 179 -6.82 -1.75 14.41
CA ALA A 179 -8.05 -1.24 15.01
C ALA A 179 -8.96 -0.66 13.92
N ALA A 180 -10.23 -1.07 13.92
CA ALA A 180 -11.26 -0.69 12.95
C ALA A 180 -11.61 0.79 13.05
#